data_AF-A0A418TBD5-F1
#
_entry.id   AF-A0A418TBD5-F1
#
_cell.length_a   1.000
_cell.length_b   1.000
_cell.length_c   1.000
_cell.angle_alpha   90.00
_cell.angle_beta   90.00
_cell.angle_gamma   90.00
#
_symmetry.space_group_name_H-M   'P 1'
#
loop_
_entity.id
_entity.type
_entity.pdbx_description
1 polymer ?
#
loop_
_entity_poly.entity_id
_entity_poly.type
_entity_poly.pdbx_seq_one_letter_code
_entity_poly.pdbx_strand_id
1 'polypeptide(L)'
;MKRLHILLIMLTLFLLTSCTNYNSNKILEDLNVPKPIAVEFTHQDRKFEINPLYKEVLHYTASIKEDPSLDTKEEHNNKVLAPFYNMTKKRNLVVFKDYDSFFTPTLLEQQLEDNTIELLNNQEKINSIIEEAIITSIKLLKGGNKTIFIMPLNPDKTTHLREMGGVTGVALSRDVILLHIDPTFSEEFLKYTVAHEYNHTVALESLSVRDDTLLNSVIIEGKADAFASLVYPNQTVPLCKVT
;
A
#
# COMPACT_ATOMS: atom_id res chain seq x y z
N MET A 1 43.61 -39.25 15.11
CA MET A 1 42.17 -38.98 15.29
C MET A 1 41.82 -37.49 15.42
N LYS A 2 42.58 -36.67 16.19
CA LYS A 2 42.29 -35.22 16.33
C LYS A 2 42.37 -34.39 15.03
N ARG A 3 43.25 -34.74 14.07
CA ARG A 3 43.37 -34.03 12.78
C ARG A 3 42.22 -34.32 11.80
N LEU A 4 41.53 -35.46 11.94
CA LEU A 4 40.41 -35.83 11.06
C LEU A 4 39.11 -35.12 11.48
N HIS A 5 38.94 -34.83 12.78
CA HIS A 5 37.80 -34.07 13.29
C HIS A 5 37.89 -32.57 12.96
N ILE A 6 39.09 -31.99 12.86
CA ILE A 6 39.27 -30.59 12.44
C ILE A 6 38.88 -30.40 10.96
N LEU A 7 39.17 -31.40 10.10
CA LEU A 7 38.76 -31.36 8.69
C LEU A 7 37.24 -31.49 8.52
N LEU A 8 36.58 -32.29 9.37
CA LEU A 8 35.13 -32.50 9.32
C LEU A 8 34.34 -31.28 9.81
N ILE A 9 34.87 -30.54 10.79
CA ILE A 9 34.26 -29.30 11.30
C ILE A 9 34.39 -28.14 10.29
N MET A 10 35.47 -28.10 9.51
CA MET A 10 35.66 -27.12 8.44
C MET A 10 34.78 -27.37 7.21
N LEU A 11 34.35 -28.61 6.97
CA LEU A 11 33.44 -28.94 5.87
C LEU A 11 31.98 -28.58 6.18
N THR A 12 31.59 -28.57 7.46
CA THR A 12 30.24 -28.16 7.90
C THR A 12 30.05 -26.65 7.97
N LEU A 13 31.12 -25.84 7.97
CA LEU A 13 31.00 -24.37 8.01
C LEU A 13 30.73 -23.72 6.63
N PHE A 14 30.85 -24.45 5.53
CA PHE A 14 30.62 -23.92 4.17
C PHE A 14 29.17 -24.07 3.67
N LEU A 15 28.25 -24.62 4.47
CA LEU A 15 26.85 -24.83 4.07
C LEU A 15 25.88 -23.74 4.59
N LEU A 16 26.37 -22.64 5.17
CA LEU A 16 25.51 -21.61 5.79
C LEU A 16 25.69 -20.19 5.23
N THR A 17 26.05 -20.05 3.95
CA THR A 17 25.93 -18.76 3.24
C THR A 17 25.37 -18.95 1.85
N SER A 18 24.13 -19.45 1.77
CA SER A 18 23.24 -19.10 0.67
C SER A 18 22.03 -18.38 1.26
N CYS A 19 22.28 -17.23 1.90
CA CYS A 19 21.29 -16.17 1.80
C CYS A 19 21.36 -15.74 0.34
N THR A 20 20.47 -16.29 -0.50
CA THR A 20 20.23 -15.76 -1.82
C THR A 20 19.87 -14.30 -1.62
N ASN A 21 20.86 -13.44 -1.81
CA ASN A 21 20.68 -12.01 -1.88
C ASN A 21 20.04 -11.78 -3.24
N TYR A 22 18.77 -12.16 -3.34
CA TYR A 22 17.98 -12.09 -4.54
C TYR A 22 17.94 -10.62 -4.92
N ASN A 23 18.73 -10.27 -5.94
CA ASN A 23 18.95 -8.88 -6.29
C ASN A 23 17.62 -8.31 -6.75
N SER A 24 17.06 -7.47 -5.91
CA SER A 24 15.70 -6.99 -6.09
C SER A 24 15.47 -6.14 -7.33
N ASN A 25 16.53 -5.65 -7.95
CA ASN A 25 16.48 -4.95 -9.24
C ASN A 25 16.44 -5.93 -10.43
N LYS A 26 16.88 -7.18 -10.24
CA LYS A 26 16.91 -8.20 -11.28
C LYS A 26 15.50 -8.60 -11.74
N ILE A 27 14.52 -8.74 -10.85
CA ILE A 27 13.11 -9.00 -11.26
C ILE A 27 12.58 -7.93 -12.20
N LEU A 28 12.82 -6.67 -11.86
CA LEU A 28 12.29 -5.55 -12.65
C LEU A 28 12.96 -5.51 -14.04
N GLU A 29 14.26 -5.85 -14.10
CA GLU A 29 15.01 -6.00 -15.34
C GLU A 29 14.51 -7.20 -16.17
N ASP A 30 14.30 -8.36 -15.54
CA ASP A 30 13.82 -9.59 -16.19
C ASP A 30 12.39 -9.42 -16.74
N LEU A 31 11.53 -8.68 -16.05
CA LEU A 31 10.17 -8.32 -16.50
C LEU A 31 10.15 -7.17 -17.51
N ASN A 32 11.28 -6.48 -17.73
CA ASN A 32 11.38 -5.30 -18.60
C ASN A 32 10.36 -4.19 -18.24
N VAL A 33 10.20 -3.93 -16.93
CA VAL A 33 9.28 -2.91 -16.39
C VAL A 33 10.05 -1.74 -15.77
N PRO A 34 9.46 -0.53 -15.72
CA PRO A 34 10.10 0.60 -15.07
C PRO A 34 10.31 0.35 -13.58
N LYS A 35 11.28 1.05 -12.97
CA LYS A 35 11.49 0.96 -11.52
C LYS A 35 10.38 1.76 -10.81
N PRO A 36 9.83 1.27 -9.69
CA PRO A 36 8.86 2.05 -8.93
C PRO A 36 9.43 3.40 -8.51
N ILE A 37 8.64 4.45 -8.68
CA ILE A 37 9.03 5.83 -8.42
C ILE A 37 8.37 6.28 -7.12
N ALA A 38 9.15 6.34 -6.05
CA ALA A 38 8.75 7.05 -4.85
C ALA A 38 8.86 8.57 -5.09
N VAL A 39 7.85 9.32 -4.67
CA VAL A 39 7.81 10.78 -4.83
C VAL A 39 7.76 11.44 -3.46
N GLU A 40 8.58 12.46 -3.27
CA GLU A 40 8.50 13.35 -2.13
C GLU A 40 8.17 14.76 -2.62
N PHE A 41 7.20 15.41 -1.98
CA PHE A 41 6.86 16.80 -2.29
C PHE A 41 6.57 17.58 -1.01
N THR A 42 6.70 18.90 -1.09
CA THR A 42 6.42 19.81 0.04
C THR A 42 5.37 20.82 -0.38
N HIS A 43 4.35 21.00 0.45
CA HIS A 43 3.32 22.02 0.26
C HIS A 43 3.00 22.70 1.59
N GLN A 44 3.10 24.04 1.63
CA GLN A 44 2.87 24.84 2.85
C GLN A 44 3.62 24.28 4.08
N ASP A 45 4.94 24.10 3.95
CA ASP A 45 5.84 23.60 5.00
C ASP A 45 5.56 22.17 5.52
N ARG A 46 4.71 21.41 4.82
CA ARG A 46 4.39 20.01 5.14
C ARG A 46 5.00 19.09 4.10
N LYS A 47 5.54 17.96 4.55
CA LYS A 47 6.16 16.95 3.72
C LYS A 47 5.19 15.82 3.42
N PHE A 48 5.19 15.39 2.17
CA PHE A 48 4.38 14.29 1.68
C PHE A 48 5.26 13.29 0.95
N GLU A 49 5.01 12.01 1.18
CA GLU A 49 5.72 10.93 0.50
C GLU A 49 4.71 9.95 -0.12
N ILE A 50 4.94 9.54 -1.36
CA ILE A 50 4.17 8.52 -2.06
C ILE A 50 5.10 7.34 -2.34
N ASN A 51 4.76 6.17 -1.79
CA ASN A 51 5.61 4.97 -1.75
C ASN A 51 4.87 3.75 -2.34
N PRO A 52 5.14 3.37 -3.60
CA PRO A 52 4.57 2.15 -4.15
C PRO A 52 5.21 0.88 -3.56
N LEU A 53 4.40 -0.14 -3.29
CA LEU A 53 4.78 -1.48 -2.82
C LEU A 53 4.88 -2.49 -3.99
N TYR A 54 4.91 -2.01 -5.23
CA TYR A 54 4.83 -2.85 -6.42
C TYR A 54 5.99 -3.83 -6.52
N LYS A 55 7.18 -3.41 -6.11
CA LYS A 55 8.36 -4.28 -6.12
C LYS A 55 8.21 -5.45 -5.15
N GLU A 56 7.73 -5.17 -3.94
CA GLU A 56 7.45 -6.16 -2.90
C GLU A 56 6.42 -7.18 -3.39
N VAL A 57 5.38 -6.72 -4.09
CA VAL A 57 4.36 -7.61 -4.68
C VAL A 57 4.92 -8.44 -5.84
N LEU A 58 5.68 -7.85 -6.78
CA LEU A 58 6.31 -8.61 -7.86
C LEU A 58 7.32 -9.65 -7.36
N HIS A 59 7.97 -9.36 -6.22
CA HIS A 59 8.84 -10.32 -5.55
C HIS A 59 8.09 -11.52 -4.98
N TYR A 60 6.90 -11.27 -4.43
CA TYR A 60 6.01 -12.31 -3.95
C TYR A 60 5.49 -13.19 -5.09
N THR A 61 5.01 -12.60 -6.19
CA THR A 61 4.51 -13.40 -7.34
C THR A 61 5.64 -14.18 -8.00
N ALA A 62 6.84 -13.60 -8.11
CA ALA A 62 8.01 -14.29 -8.64
C ALA A 62 8.45 -15.50 -7.78
N SER A 63 8.38 -15.41 -6.45
CA SER A 63 8.77 -16.55 -5.59
C SER A 63 7.79 -17.71 -5.72
N ILE A 64 6.49 -17.44 -5.87
CA ILE A 64 5.48 -18.47 -6.15
C ILE A 64 5.69 -19.12 -7.52
N LYS A 65 6.05 -18.32 -8.53
CA LYS A 65 6.35 -18.86 -9.88
C LYS A 65 7.56 -19.77 -9.90
N GLU A 66 8.58 -19.44 -9.11
CA GLU A 66 9.79 -20.26 -8.98
C GLU A 66 9.51 -21.55 -8.18
N ASP A 67 8.75 -21.44 -7.09
CA ASP A 67 8.35 -22.56 -6.25
C ASP A 67 6.88 -22.40 -5.79
N PRO A 68 5.93 -23.10 -6.44
CA PRO A 68 4.51 -23.03 -6.09
C PRO A 68 4.18 -23.46 -4.65
N SER A 69 5.07 -24.18 -3.96
CA SER A 69 4.87 -24.53 -2.54
C SER A 69 4.97 -23.32 -1.61
N LEU A 70 5.49 -22.20 -2.11
CA LEU A 70 5.59 -20.93 -1.39
C LEU A 70 4.30 -20.10 -1.45
N ASP A 71 3.24 -20.54 -2.15
CA ASP A 71 1.93 -19.88 -2.12
C ASP A 71 1.26 -20.04 -0.74
N THR A 72 1.74 -19.23 0.20
CA THR A 72 1.40 -19.29 1.61
C THR A 72 1.25 -17.87 2.17
N LYS A 73 0.42 -17.73 3.20
CA LYS A 73 0.32 -16.47 3.96
C LYS A 73 1.67 -16.03 4.55
N GLU A 74 2.52 -16.99 4.93
CA GLU A 74 3.84 -16.70 5.48
C GLU A 74 4.75 -16.03 4.45
N GLU A 75 4.79 -16.55 3.22
CA GLU A 75 5.58 -15.95 2.14
C GLU A 75 5.08 -14.55 1.79
N HIS A 76 3.77 -14.37 1.68
CA HIS A 76 3.17 -13.04 1.49
C HIS A 76 3.57 -12.07 2.60
N ASN A 77 3.51 -12.52 3.86
CA ASN A 77 3.92 -11.71 4.99
C ASN A 77 5.41 -11.32 4.92
N ASN A 78 6.27 -12.26 4.54
CA ASN A 78 7.71 -12.03 4.43
C ASN A 78 8.07 -11.09 3.28
N LYS A 79 7.36 -11.18 2.15
CA LYS A 79 7.68 -10.44 0.92
C LYS A 79 6.98 -9.11 0.79
N VAL A 80 5.82 -8.93 1.44
CA VAL A 80 4.98 -7.72 1.30
C VAL A 80 4.79 -7.01 2.64
N LEU A 81 4.19 -7.69 3.63
CA LEU A 81 3.82 -7.07 4.91
C LEU A 81 5.04 -6.63 5.73
N ALA A 82 6.07 -7.48 5.82
CA ALA A 82 7.28 -7.18 6.59
C ALA A 82 8.09 -6.02 5.98
N PRO A 83 8.31 -5.94 4.65
CA PRO A 83 8.88 -4.75 4.02
C PRO A 83 8.08 -3.47 4.29
N PHE A 84 6.75 -3.51 4.19
CA PHE A 84 5.90 -2.38 4.56
C PHE A 84 6.15 -1.94 6.01
N TYR A 85 6.13 -2.88 6.96
CA TYR A 85 6.39 -2.60 8.37
C TYR A 85 7.81 -2.04 8.62
N ASN A 86 8.81 -2.54 7.92
CA ASN A 86 10.17 -2.02 8.01
C ASN A 86 10.26 -0.59 7.46
N MET A 87 9.52 -0.29 6.38
CA MET A 87 9.43 1.05 5.82
C MET A 87 8.75 2.05 6.75
N THR A 88 7.70 1.65 7.47
CA THR A 88 7.04 2.51 8.46
C THR A 88 7.95 2.72 9.68
N LYS A 89 8.58 1.66 10.19
CA LYS A 89 9.53 1.74 11.31
C LYS A 89 10.74 2.64 11.00
N LYS A 90 11.33 2.53 9.80
CA LYS A 90 12.46 3.38 9.37
C LYS A 90 12.09 4.87 9.35
N ARG A 91 10.83 5.19 9.10
CA ARG A 91 10.27 6.55 9.09
C ARG A 91 9.74 7.01 10.45
N ASN A 92 9.85 6.19 11.49
CA ASN A 92 9.22 6.40 12.79
C ASN A 92 7.70 6.62 12.71
N LEU A 93 7.05 5.97 11.74
CA LEU A 93 5.60 6.00 11.59
C LEU A 93 4.98 4.93 12.49
N VAL A 94 3.93 5.31 13.21
CA VAL A 94 3.10 4.39 13.98
C VAL A 94 1.88 4.04 13.13
N VAL A 95 1.54 2.76 13.04
CA VAL A 95 0.32 2.25 12.40
C VAL A 95 -0.52 1.50 13.44
N PHE A 96 -1.84 1.43 13.26
CA PHE A 96 -2.74 0.68 14.16
C PHE A 96 -2.40 -0.81 14.19
N LYS A 97 -2.80 -1.54 15.24
CA LYS A 97 -2.37 -2.94 15.47
C LYS A 97 -2.90 -3.93 14.42
N ASP A 98 -4.12 -3.72 13.93
CA ASP A 98 -4.83 -4.68 13.06
C ASP A 98 -4.67 -4.35 11.56
N TYR A 99 -3.58 -3.67 11.21
CA TYR A 99 -3.28 -3.25 9.84
C TYR A 99 -2.97 -4.41 8.89
N ASP A 100 -2.61 -5.58 9.42
CA ASP A 100 -2.29 -6.78 8.64
C ASP A 100 -3.50 -7.31 7.85
N SER A 101 -4.73 -7.01 8.30
CA SER A 101 -5.97 -7.33 7.60
C SER A 101 -6.09 -6.70 6.21
N PHE A 102 -5.33 -5.63 5.94
CA PHE A 102 -5.26 -4.98 4.63
C PHE A 102 -4.25 -5.66 3.67
N PHE A 103 -3.43 -6.59 4.18
CA PHE A 103 -2.39 -7.28 3.43
C PHE A 103 -2.75 -8.77 3.30
N THR A 104 -3.78 -9.06 2.51
CA THR A 104 -4.23 -10.44 2.27
C THR A 104 -3.59 -11.02 1.00
N PRO A 105 -3.04 -12.25 1.04
CA PRO A 105 -2.59 -12.95 -0.16
C PRO A 105 -3.76 -13.26 -1.09
N THR A 106 -3.45 -13.69 -2.30
CA THR A 106 -4.45 -14.06 -3.33
C THR A 106 -4.13 -15.41 -3.93
N LEU A 107 -5.18 -16.10 -4.41
CA LEU A 107 -5.08 -17.31 -5.22
C LEU A 107 -4.98 -17.03 -6.73
N LEU A 108 -4.92 -15.75 -7.12
CA LEU A 108 -4.83 -15.28 -8.51
C LEU A 108 -3.50 -14.52 -8.71
N GLU A 109 -2.39 -15.20 -8.44
CA GLU A 109 -1.03 -14.66 -8.43
C GLU A 109 -0.60 -14.07 -9.78
N GLN A 110 -0.97 -14.71 -10.89
CA GLN A 110 -0.66 -14.20 -12.22
C GLN A 110 -1.41 -12.88 -12.49
N GLN A 111 -2.69 -12.81 -12.08
CA GLN A 111 -3.48 -11.59 -12.25
C GLN A 111 -2.94 -10.47 -11.34
N LEU A 112 -2.51 -10.78 -10.12
CA LEU A 112 -1.87 -9.81 -9.24
C LEU A 112 -0.58 -9.27 -9.87
N GLU A 113 0.24 -10.12 -10.47
CA GLU A 113 1.45 -9.69 -11.18
C GLU A 113 1.13 -8.76 -12.35
N ASP A 114 0.22 -9.18 -13.24
CA ASP A 114 -0.19 -8.40 -14.42
C ASP A 114 -0.74 -7.03 -14.00
N ASN A 115 -1.62 -7.01 -12.99
CA ASN A 115 -2.16 -5.77 -12.43
C ASN A 115 -1.06 -4.88 -11.87
N THR A 116 -0.09 -5.46 -11.16
CA THR A 116 1.04 -4.71 -10.58
C THR A 116 1.90 -4.08 -11.66
N ILE A 117 2.17 -4.80 -12.75
CA ILE A 117 2.93 -4.30 -13.90
C ILE A 117 2.18 -3.13 -14.58
N GLU A 118 0.87 -3.25 -14.78
CA GLU A 118 0.07 -2.19 -15.39
C GLU A 118 0.05 -0.91 -14.53
N LEU A 119 -0.08 -1.05 -13.21
CA LEU A 119 -0.01 0.09 -12.28
C LEU A 119 1.38 0.71 -12.26
N LEU A 120 2.43 -0.09 -12.31
CA LEU A 120 3.82 0.36 -12.35
C LEU A 120 4.10 1.18 -13.62
N ASN A 121 3.55 0.78 -14.76
CA ASN A 121 3.61 1.55 -16.01
C ASN A 121 2.85 2.88 -15.93
N ASN A 122 1.84 2.98 -15.07
CA ASN A 122 1.04 4.19 -14.84
C ASN A 122 1.46 4.99 -13.59
N GLN A 123 2.59 4.65 -12.96
CA GLN A 123 2.99 5.20 -11.66
C GLN A 123 3.08 6.73 -11.64
N GLU A 124 3.65 7.35 -12.67
CA GLU A 124 3.79 8.82 -12.73
C GLU A 124 2.44 9.52 -12.72
N LYS A 125 1.47 8.97 -13.48
CA LYS A 125 0.10 9.46 -13.52
C LYS A 125 -0.58 9.30 -12.17
N ILE A 126 -0.46 8.13 -11.55
CA ILE A 126 -1.03 7.85 -10.22
C ILE A 126 -0.45 8.82 -9.18
N ASN A 127 0.87 9.03 -9.18
CA ASN A 127 1.54 9.96 -8.28
C ASN A 127 1.03 11.40 -8.45
N SER A 128 0.90 11.86 -9.69
CA SER A 128 0.39 13.20 -10.01
C SER A 128 -1.05 13.40 -9.50
N ILE A 129 -1.91 12.40 -9.67
CA ILE A 129 -3.30 12.45 -9.18
C ILE A 129 -3.36 12.52 -7.65
N ILE A 130 -2.56 11.69 -6.96
CA ILE A 130 -2.49 11.69 -5.49
C ILE A 130 -1.95 13.03 -4.97
N GLU A 131 -0.89 13.56 -5.59
CA GLU A 131 -0.32 14.87 -5.25
C GLU A 131 -1.35 16.00 -5.41
N GLU A 132 -2.05 16.05 -6.56
CA GLU A 132 -3.12 17.02 -6.81
C GLU A 132 -4.21 16.93 -5.74
N ALA A 133 -4.62 15.72 -5.38
CA ALA A 133 -5.67 15.48 -4.39
C ALA A 133 -5.28 15.91 -2.97
N ILE A 134 -4.04 15.63 -2.56
CA ILE A 134 -3.50 16.11 -1.29
C ILE A 134 -3.42 17.65 -1.27
N ILE A 135 -2.86 18.27 -2.33
CA ILE A 135 -2.75 19.74 -2.43
C ILE A 135 -4.13 20.39 -2.38
N THR A 136 -5.12 19.82 -3.05
CA THR A 136 -6.49 20.36 -3.06
C THR A 136 -7.15 20.20 -1.69
N SER A 137 -6.97 19.05 -1.03
CA SER A 137 -7.49 18.80 0.31
C SER A 137 -6.92 19.75 1.36
N ILE A 138 -5.61 20.03 1.33
CA ILE A 138 -4.94 20.92 2.29
C ILE A 138 -5.48 22.36 2.23
N LYS A 139 -5.96 22.82 1.06
CA LYS A 139 -6.55 24.15 0.91
C LYS A 139 -7.81 24.32 1.76
N LEU A 140 -8.56 23.23 1.99
CA LEU A 140 -9.81 23.23 2.74
C LEU A 140 -9.63 22.74 4.19
N LEU A 141 -8.75 21.77 4.42
CA LEU A 141 -8.50 21.19 5.74
C LEU A 141 -7.00 21.03 5.98
N LYS A 142 -6.45 21.83 6.90
CA LYS A 142 -5.04 21.76 7.26
C LYS A 142 -4.75 20.49 8.09
N GLY A 143 -3.72 19.75 7.69
CA GLY A 143 -3.17 18.60 8.41
C GLY A 143 -1.64 18.67 8.51
N GLY A 144 -1.01 17.70 9.15
CA GLY A 144 0.43 17.50 9.21
C GLY A 144 1.00 16.73 8.01
N ASN A 145 2.23 16.25 8.14
CA ASN A 145 2.91 15.41 7.15
C ASN A 145 2.14 14.11 6.90
N LYS A 146 2.21 13.56 5.68
CA LYS A 146 1.57 12.28 5.35
C LYS A 146 2.48 11.40 4.50
N THR A 147 2.44 10.11 4.76
CA THR A 147 3.07 9.06 3.95
C THR A 147 1.97 8.19 3.36
N ILE A 148 1.93 8.12 2.03
CA ILE A 148 0.97 7.33 1.27
C ILE A 148 1.70 6.10 0.76
N PHE A 149 1.15 4.92 1.03
CA PHE A 149 1.58 3.66 0.43
C PHE A 149 0.58 3.21 -0.61
N ILE A 150 1.06 2.66 -1.73
CA ILE A 150 0.21 2.18 -2.83
C ILE A 150 0.49 0.70 -3.06
N MET A 151 -0.56 -0.12 -3.09
CA MET A 151 -0.49 -1.53 -3.43
C MET A 151 -1.51 -1.84 -4.55
N PRO A 152 -1.25 -2.80 -5.45
CA PRO A 152 -2.30 -3.34 -6.30
C PRO A 152 -3.49 -3.84 -5.48
N LEU A 153 -4.69 -3.67 -6.01
CA LEU A 153 -5.88 -4.30 -5.44
C LEU A 153 -5.76 -5.82 -5.55
N ASN A 154 -6.06 -6.51 -4.45
CA ASN A 154 -6.11 -7.96 -4.44
C ASN A 154 -7.22 -8.44 -5.42
N PRO A 155 -6.88 -9.23 -6.45
CA PRO A 155 -7.83 -9.63 -7.50
C PRO A 155 -9.02 -10.48 -6.99
N ASP A 156 -8.91 -11.11 -5.82
CA ASP A 156 -10.02 -11.82 -5.17
C ASP A 156 -11.13 -10.87 -4.66
N LYS A 157 -10.84 -9.56 -4.54
CA LYS A 157 -11.75 -8.54 -3.96
C LYS A 157 -12.45 -7.67 -5.02
N THR A 158 -12.50 -8.11 -6.27
CA THR A 158 -12.75 -7.22 -7.42
C THR A 158 -14.21 -6.85 -7.73
N THR A 159 -15.22 -7.61 -7.33
CA THR A 159 -16.60 -7.37 -7.81
C THR A 159 -17.20 -6.06 -7.29
N HIS A 160 -17.17 -5.80 -5.98
CA HIS A 160 -17.74 -4.58 -5.40
C HIS A 160 -16.81 -3.36 -5.50
N LEU A 161 -15.49 -3.59 -5.49
CA LEU A 161 -14.52 -2.49 -5.51
C LEU A 161 -14.36 -1.87 -6.91
N ARG A 162 -14.63 -2.62 -7.98
CA ARG A 162 -14.70 -2.05 -9.34
C ARG A 162 -15.91 -1.14 -9.54
N GLU A 163 -17.03 -1.42 -8.87
CA GLU A 163 -18.19 -0.51 -8.86
C GLU A 163 -17.88 0.81 -8.13
N MET A 164 -16.89 0.81 -7.23
CA MET A 164 -16.34 1.99 -6.55
C MET A 164 -15.17 2.64 -7.31
N GLY A 165 -15.08 2.40 -8.62
CA GLY A 165 -14.04 3.00 -9.46
C GLY A 165 -12.64 2.41 -9.25
N GLY A 166 -12.53 1.21 -8.70
CA GLY A 166 -11.26 0.46 -8.63
C GLY A 166 -10.26 1.01 -7.61
N VAL A 167 -10.69 1.83 -6.66
CA VAL A 167 -9.83 2.39 -5.61
C VAL A 167 -10.44 2.15 -4.25
N THR A 168 -9.62 1.76 -3.28
CA THR A 168 -9.98 1.77 -1.87
C THR A 168 -8.79 2.25 -1.04
N GLY A 169 -9.08 2.81 0.13
CA GLY A 169 -8.09 3.42 1.01
C GLY A 169 -8.35 3.09 2.47
N VAL A 170 -7.32 3.30 3.28
CA VAL A 170 -7.44 3.34 4.73
C VAL A 170 -6.37 4.24 5.34
N ALA A 171 -6.77 5.11 6.27
CA ALA A 171 -5.88 5.80 7.19
C ALA A 171 -5.40 4.82 8.29
N LEU A 172 -4.15 4.36 8.19
CA LEU A 172 -3.53 3.45 9.16
C LEU A 172 -3.04 4.16 10.42
N SER A 173 -2.93 5.50 10.36
CA SER A 173 -2.73 6.40 11.48
C SER A 173 -2.95 7.84 11.05
N ARG A 174 -2.65 8.81 11.92
CA ARG A 174 -2.66 10.24 11.57
C ARG A 174 -1.64 10.63 10.48
N ASP A 175 -0.64 9.78 10.23
CA ASP A 175 0.48 10.09 9.35
C ASP A 175 0.54 9.14 8.14
N VAL A 176 -0.30 8.08 8.07
CA VAL A 176 -0.18 7.01 7.07
C VAL A 176 -1.51 6.72 6.38
N ILE A 177 -1.50 6.76 5.05
CA ILE A 177 -2.59 6.29 4.17
C ILE A 177 -2.09 5.07 3.39
N LEU A 178 -2.90 4.02 3.31
CA LEU A 178 -2.67 2.89 2.42
C LEU A 178 -3.77 2.87 1.35
N LEU A 179 -3.38 2.89 0.08
CA LEU A 179 -4.26 2.79 -1.07
C LEU A 179 -4.11 1.44 -1.75
N HIS A 180 -5.22 0.84 -2.13
CA HIS A 180 -5.29 -0.29 -3.06
C HIS A 180 -5.91 0.18 -4.36
N ILE A 181 -5.22 -0.06 -5.46
CA ILE A 181 -5.61 0.44 -6.78
C ILE A 181 -5.71 -0.73 -7.75
N ASP A 182 -6.85 -0.86 -8.42
CA ASP A 182 -7.03 -1.73 -9.58
C ASP A 182 -6.51 -1.01 -10.83
N PRO A 183 -5.91 -1.69 -11.82
CA PRO A 183 -5.44 -1.02 -13.04
C PRO A 183 -6.54 -0.28 -13.80
N THR A 184 -7.81 -0.72 -13.66
CA THR A 184 -8.98 -0.07 -14.27
C THR A 184 -9.51 1.12 -13.46
N PHE A 185 -8.72 1.65 -12.52
CA PHE A 185 -9.16 2.72 -11.62
C PHE A 185 -9.68 3.95 -12.36
N SER A 186 -10.66 4.61 -11.74
CA SER A 186 -11.10 5.93 -12.14
C SER A 186 -10.24 7.00 -11.44
N GLU A 187 -9.67 7.91 -12.22
CA GLU A 187 -8.88 9.04 -11.70
C GLU A 187 -9.68 9.88 -10.70
N GLU A 188 -10.96 10.06 -10.98
CA GLU A 188 -11.87 10.82 -10.13
C GLU A 188 -12.12 10.11 -8.79
N PHE A 189 -12.29 8.78 -8.80
CA PHE A 189 -12.41 8.01 -7.56
C PHE A 189 -11.08 7.95 -6.79
N LEU A 190 -9.93 7.97 -7.47
CA LEU A 190 -8.64 8.09 -6.82
C LEU A 190 -8.51 9.43 -6.08
N LYS A 191 -8.86 10.54 -6.74
CA LYS A 191 -8.90 11.88 -6.12
C LYS A 191 -9.82 11.92 -4.91
N TYR A 192 -11.04 11.40 -5.07
CA TYR A 192 -12.03 11.32 -4.00
C TYR A 192 -11.54 10.51 -2.80
N THR A 193 -11.02 9.30 -3.05
CA THR A 193 -10.53 8.40 -2.00
C THR A 193 -9.35 9.01 -1.26
N VAL A 194 -8.42 9.67 -1.96
CA VAL A 194 -7.31 10.37 -1.31
C VAL A 194 -7.80 11.48 -0.40
N ALA A 195 -8.81 12.27 -0.81
CA ALA A 195 -9.40 13.30 0.03
C ALA A 195 -10.12 12.72 1.26
N HIS A 196 -10.84 11.60 1.08
CA HIS A 196 -11.52 10.85 2.14
C HIS A 196 -10.53 10.37 3.20
N GLU A 197 -9.49 9.65 2.80
CA GLU A 197 -8.48 9.15 3.73
C GLU A 197 -7.65 10.26 4.35
N TYR A 198 -7.37 11.34 3.60
CA TYR A 198 -6.74 12.52 4.17
C TYR A 198 -7.58 13.10 5.32
N ASN A 199 -8.90 13.19 5.19
CA ASN A 199 -9.78 13.63 6.28
C ASN A 199 -9.59 12.78 7.54
N HIS A 200 -9.59 11.45 7.39
CA HIS A 200 -9.37 10.51 8.50
C HIS A 200 -8.03 10.77 9.18
N THR A 201 -6.95 10.95 8.40
CA THR A 201 -5.64 11.23 8.98
C THR A 201 -5.61 12.54 9.79
N VAL A 202 -6.26 13.61 9.31
CA VAL A 202 -6.36 14.87 10.06
C VAL A 202 -7.22 14.71 11.32
N ALA A 203 -8.32 13.97 11.27
CA ALA A 203 -9.14 13.69 12.44
C ALA A 203 -8.31 13.00 13.54
N LEU A 204 -7.47 12.04 13.15
CA LEU A 204 -6.57 11.30 14.03
C LEU A 204 -5.42 12.15 14.62
N GLU A 205 -5.14 13.35 14.10
CA GLU A 205 -4.20 14.29 14.73
C GLU A 205 -4.75 14.88 16.02
N SER A 206 -6.08 15.03 16.08
CA SER A 206 -6.80 15.67 17.19
C SER A 206 -7.41 14.69 18.20
N LEU A 207 -7.62 13.43 17.79
CA LEU A 207 -8.25 12.40 18.59
C LEU A 207 -7.17 11.57 19.30
N SER A 208 -7.22 11.54 20.63
CA SER A 208 -6.30 10.76 21.46
C SER A 208 -6.66 9.27 21.53
N VAL A 209 -7.93 8.90 21.29
CA VAL A 209 -8.42 7.51 21.18
C VAL A 209 -9.69 7.51 20.33
N ARG A 210 -9.81 6.60 19.35
CA ARG A 210 -11.10 6.27 18.72
C ARG A 210 -11.93 5.50 19.74
N ASP A 211 -13.02 6.07 20.23
CA ASP A 211 -14.07 5.25 20.84
C ASP A 211 -14.80 4.52 19.70
N ASP A 212 -14.56 3.22 19.55
CA ASP A 212 -15.07 2.38 18.46
C ASP A 212 -16.55 2.01 18.66
N THR A 213 -17.41 3.02 18.79
CA THR A 213 -18.87 2.83 18.76
C THR A 213 -19.37 2.90 17.32
N LEU A 214 -20.43 2.16 17.00
CA LEU A 214 -21.07 2.22 15.68
C LEU A 214 -21.46 3.66 15.30
N LEU A 215 -21.95 4.44 16.26
CA LEU A 215 -22.29 5.85 16.05
C LEU A 215 -21.07 6.68 15.66
N ASN A 216 -19.94 6.51 16.36
CA ASN A 216 -18.71 7.21 16.03
C ASN A 216 -18.19 6.81 14.64
N SER A 217 -18.26 5.52 14.28
CA SER A 217 -17.88 5.07 12.93
C SER A 217 -18.72 5.74 11.85
N VAL A 218 -20.05 5.79 12.01
CA VAL A 218 -20.95 6.47 11.05
C VAL A 218 -20.64 7.97 10.96
N ILE A 219 -20.35 8.63 12.07
CA ILE A 219 -19.99 10.06 12.10
C ILE A 219 -18.63 10.30 11.41
N ILE A 220 -17.64 9.44 11.65
CA ILE A 220 -16.29 9.57 11.09
C ILE A 220 -16.32 9.35 9.58
N GLU A 221 -16.91 8.25 9.10
CA GLU A 221 -17.02 7.98 7.66
C GLU A 221 -17.88 9.04 6.95
N GLY A 222 -19.01 9.42 7.53
CA GLY A 222 -19.88 10.46 6.95
C GLY A 222 -19.20 11.84 6.87
N LYS A 223 -18.30 12.17 7.82
CA LYS A 223 -17.48 13.40 7.75
C LYS A 223 -16.44 13.32 6.64
N ALA A 224 -15.81 12.17 6.45
CA ALA A 224 -14.83 11.96 5.41
C ALA A 224 -15.48 12.03 4.01
N ASP A 225 -16.64 11.37 3.81
CA ASP A 225 -17.41 11.45 2.57
C ASP A 225 -17.90 12.88 2.29
N ALA A 226 -18.40 13.57 3.33
CA ALA A 226 -18.82 14.97 3.18
C ALA A 226 -17.65 15.87 2.79
N PHE A 227 -16.48 15.67 3.40
CA PHE A 227 -15.27 16.41 3.05
C PHE A 227 -14.81 16.11 1.62
N ALA A 228 -14.71 14.83 1.23
CA ALA A 228 -14.32 14.45 -0.12
C ALA A 228 -15.29 15.00 -1.17
N SER A 229 -16.59 15.03 -0.86
CA SER A 229 -17.62 15.66 -1.71
C SER A 229 -17.49 17.19 -1.79
N LEU A 230 -17.02 17.85 -0.74
CA LEU A 230 -16.72 19.29 -0.78
C LEU A 230 -15.49 19.58 -1.64
N VAL A 231 -14.48 18.72 -1.60
CA VAL A 231 -13.28 18.84 -2.44
C VAL A 231 -13.61 18.52 -3.92
N TYR A 232 -14.42 17.48 -4.14
CA TYR A 232 -14.78 16.92 -5.45
C TYR A 232 -16.31 16.76 -5.61
N PRO A 233 -17.06 17.85 -5.88
CA PRO A 233 -18.52 17.86 -5.83
C PRO A 233 -19.24 17.08 -6.93
N ASN A 234 -18.53 16.70 -8.00
CA ASN A 234 -19.11 15.96 -9.13
C ASN A 234 -19.09 14.44 -8.94
N GLN A 235 -18.56 13.95 -7.82
CA GLN A 235 -18.47 12.51 -7.55
C GLN A 235 -19.64 12.02 -6.73
N THR A 236 -20.27 10.93 -7.19
CA THR A 236 -21.35 10.25 -6.47
C THR A 236 -20.83 8.91 -5.99
N VAL A 237 -20.58 8.80 -4.68
CA VAL A 237 -20.15 7.54 -4.07
C VAL A 237 -21.29 6.52 -4.17
N PRO A 238 -21.07 5.33 -4.75
CA PRO A 238 -22.12 4.32 -4.91
C PRO A 238 -22.76 3.89 -3.59
N LEU A 239 -21.97 3.87 -2.50
CA LEU A 239 -22.40 3.41 -1.18
C LEU A 239 -23.44 4.31 -0.48
N CYS A 240 -23.64 5.53 -0.95
CA CYS A 240 -24.64 6.46 -0.41
C CYS A 240 -25.88 6.62 -1.29
N LYS A 241 -26.08 5.78 -2.32
CA LYS A 241 -27.34 5.74 -3.06
C LYS A 241 -28.41 5.10 -2.18
N VAL A 242 -29.27 5.93 -1.59
CA VAL A 242 -30.60 5.48 -1.17
C VAL A 242 -31.40 5.28 -2.46
N THR A 243 -31.51 4.04 -2.92
CA THR A 243 -32.47 3.65 -3.97
C THR A 243 -33.89 3.72 -3.45
#